data_AF-A0AAP2DAS3-F1
#
_entry.id   AF-A0AAP2DAS3-F1
#
_cell.length_a   1.000
_cell.length_b   1.000
_cell.length_c   1.000
_cell.angle_alpha   90.00
_cell.angle_beta   90.00
_cell.angle_gamma   90.00
#
_symmetry.space_group_name_H-M   'P 1'
#
loop_
_entity.id
_entity.type
_entity.pdbx_description
1 polymer ?
#
loop_
_entity_poly.entity_id
_entity_poly.type
_entity_poly.pdbx_seq_one_letter_code
_entity_poly.pdbx_strand_id
1 'polypeptide(L)'
;MNRILFRSLLLLVVLVVVACGRPVPVLEGLDAAAWKADRHACQGIRAAGVATLQEQKKNFLGLSEMQIVSVFGAPDRNELYKRNQKFYYYDLQPSTDCPHATTPGALALVIRFNAMGLAKEISIE
;
A
#
# COMPACT_ATOMS: atom_id res chain seq x y z
N MET A 1 -10.70 -20.49 45.86
CA MET A 1 -9.95 -20.86 44.64
C MET A 1 -10.64 -20.45 43.33
N ASN A 2 -11.90 -20.85 43.09
CA ASN A 2 -12.56 -20.64 41.77
C ASN A 2 -12.66 -19.19 41.28
N ARG A 3 -12.88 -18.21 42.18
CA ARG A 3 -12.98 -16.79 41.78
C ARG A 3 -11.64 -16.17 41.35
N ILE A 4 -10.52 -16.67 41.88
CA ILE A 4 -9.18 -16.21 41.53
C ILE A 4 -8.78 -16.83 40.19
N LEU A 5 -8.99 -18.13 40.02
CA LEU A 5 -8.80 -18.84 38.75
C LEU A 5 -9.65 -18.25 37.61
N PHE A 6 -10.91 -17.90 37.88
CA PHE A 6 -11.80 -17.29 36.88
C PHE A 6 -11.34 -15.88 36.49
N ARG A 7 -10.86 -15.07 37.45
CA ARG A 7 -10.28 -13.74 37.17
C ARG A 7 -8.99 -13.84 36.36
N SER A 8 -8.10 -14.78 36.70
CA SER A 8 -6.86 -15.01 35.97
C SER A 8 -7.12 -15.52 34.55
N LEU A 9 -8.10 -16.39 34.35
CA LEU A 9 -8.51 -16.87 33.03
C LEU A 9 -9.11 -15.74 32.19
N LEU A 10 -9.95 -14.88 32.78
CA LEU A 10 -10.51 -13.72 32.11
C LEU A 10 -9.40 -12.73 31.67
N LEU A 11 -8.40 -12.51 32.53
CA LEU A 11 -7.25 -11.64 32.23
C LEU A 11 -6.40 -12.20 31.07
N LEU A 12 -6.19 -13.52 31.04
CA LEU A 12 -5.45 -14.20 29.98
C LEU A 12 -6.18 -14.09 28.62
N VAL A 13 -7.51 -14.26 28.61
CA VAL A 13 -8.35 -14.10 27.41
C VAL A 13 -8.30 -12.67 26.89
N VAL A 14 -8.34 -11.67 27.78
CA VAL A 14 -8.21 -10.26 27.41
C VAL A 14 -6.82 -9.94 26.82
N LEU A 15 -5.75 -10.55 27.32
CA LEU A 15 -4.40 -10.35 26.76
C LEU A 15 -4.25 -10.91 25.33
N VAL A 16 -4.94 -11.99 25.00
CA VAL A 16 -4.86 -12.63 23.67
C VAL A 16 -5.56 -11.81 22.59
N VAL A 17 -6.63 -11.06 22.92
CA VAL A 17 -7.38 -10.27 21.92
C VAL A 17 -6.72 -8.95 21.54
N VAL A 18 -5.80 -8.41 22.35
CA VAL A 18 -5.13 -7.12 22.07
C VAL A 18 -3.89 -7.28 21.16
N ALA A 19 -3.42 -8.51 20.94
CA ALA A 19 -2.23 -8.78 20.12
C ALA A 19 -2.45 -8.69 18.59
N CYS A 20 -3.68 -8.44 18.13
CA CYS A 20 -4.02 -8.48 16.72
C CYS A 20 -4.02 -7.08 16.08
N GLY A 21 -2.85 -6.66 15.57
CA GLY A 21 -2.76 -5.54 14.64
C GLY A 21 -1.34 -4.99 14.52
N ARG A 22 -0.81 -4.95 13.29
CA ARG A 22 0.42 -4.20 13.00
C ARG A 22 0.04 -2.77 12.61
N PRO A 23 0.76 -1.73 13.07
CA PRO A 23 0.53 -0.38 12.59
C PRO A 23 0.72 -0.31 11.08
N VAL A 24 -0.07 0.53 10.42
CA VAL A 24 0.06 0.76 8.98
C VAL A 24 1.35 1.57 8.76
N PRO A 25 2.32 1.06 7.98
CA PRO A 25 3.53 1.80 7.65
C PRO A 25 3.21 3.09 6.88
N VAL A 26 4.04 4.11 7.05
CA VAL A 26 3.98 5.35 6.27
C VAL A 26 5.04 5.35 5.18
N LEU A 27 4.96 6.32 4.26
CA LEU A 27 6.00 6.54 3.24
C LEU A 27 7.18 7.27 3.87
N GLU A 28 8.09 6.52 4.49
CA GLU A 28 9.27 7.09 5.15
C GLU A 28 10.17 7.82 4.14
N GLY A 29 10.55 9.06 4.45
CA GLY A 29 11.40 9.87 3.56
C GLY A 29 10.72 10.38 2.28
N LEU A 30 9.39 10.25 2.15
CA LEU A 30 8.60 10.84 1.07
C LEU A 30 7.46 11.68 1.65
N ASP A 31 7.16 12.82 1.03
CA ASP A 31 5.98 13.60 1.40
C ASP A 31 4.72 12.88 0.89
N ALA A 32 3.99 12.26 1.82
CA ALA A 32 2.79 11.51 1.50
C ALA A 32 1.67 12.38 0.92
N ALA A 33 1.57 13.66 1.29
CA ALA A 33 0.56 14.56 0.74
C ALA A 33 0.92 14.93 -0.71
N ALA A 34 2.19 15.28 -0.96
CA ALA A 34 2.70 15.56 -2.29
C ALA A 34 2.60 14.33 -3.21
N TRP A 35 2.93 13.13 -2.71
CA TRP A 35 2.79 11.87 -3.44
C TRP A 35 1.35 11.62 -3.92
N LYS A 36 0.38 11.82 -3.01
CA LYS A 36 -1.04 11.61 -3.28
C LYS A 36 -1.59 12.65 -4.26
N ALA A 37 -1.08 13.88 -4.21
CA ALA A 37 -1.45 14.95 -5.13
C ALA A 37 -0.89 14.75 -6.54
N ASP A 38 0.25 14.06 -6.68
CA ASP A 38 0.92 13.80 -7.96
C ASP A 38 0.27 12.62 -8.74
N ARG A 39 -1.02 12.76 -9.06
CA ARG A 39 -1.77 11.80 -9.88
C ARG A 39 -1.08 11.58 -11.23
N HIS A 40 -0.98 10.33 -11.67
CA HIS A 40 -0.30 9.96 -12.91
C HIS A 40 1.18 10.41 -13.02
N ALA A 41 1.79 10.78 -11.88
CA ALA A 41 3.15 11.33 -11.79
C ALA A 41 3.41 12.59 -12.65
N CYS A 42 2.38 13.40 -12.93
CA CYS A 42 2.51 14.57 -13.82
C CYS A 42 3.46 15.66 -13.30
N GLN A 43 3.69 15.74 -11.99
CA GLN A 43 4.58 16.71 -11.35
C GLN A 43 6.00 16.16 -11.11
N GLY A 44 6.24 14.87 -11.41
CA GLY A 44 7.55 14.24 -11.22
C GLY A 44 7.95 13.98 -9.76
N ILE A 45 7.05 14.20 -8.81
CA ILE A 45 7.29 13.99 -7.38
C ILE A 45 7.50 12.50 -7.11
N ARG A 46 6.68 11.65 -7.71
CA ARG A 46 6.82 10.18 -7.58
C ARG A 46 8.11 9.67 -8.21
N ALA A 47 8.53 10.25 -9.34
CA ALA A 47 9.76 9.91 -10.04
C ALA A 47 11.00 10.16 -9.17
N ALA A 48 11.04 11.29 -8.46
CA ALA A 48 12.13 11.62 -7.56
C ALA A 48 12.23 10.65 -6.37
N GLY A 49 11.11 10.04 -5.96
CA GLY A 49 11.02 9.13 -4.81
C GLY A 49 11.27 7.66 -5.11
N VAL A 50 11.54 7.26 -6.36
CA VAL A 50 11.60 5.84 -6.76
C VAL A 50 12.65 5.04 -5.98
N ALA A 51 13.85 5.59 -5.77
CA ALA A 51 14.91 4.90 -5.02
C ALA A 51 14.49 4.65 -3.56
N THR A 52 13.98 5.69 -2.90
CA THR A 52 13.47 5.61 -1.52
C THR A 52 12.29 4.64 -1.40
N LEU A 53 11.39 4.61 -2.38
CA LEU A 53 10.28 3.66 -2.43
C LEU A 53 10.78 2.22 -2.62
N GLN A 54 11.78 2.00 -3.48
CA GLN A 54 12.34 0.68 -3.75
C GLN A 54 12.91 0.03 -2.49
N GLU A 55 13.53 0.81 -1.61
CA GLU A 55 14.10 0.35 -0.33
C GLU A 55 13.04 -0.12 0.66
N GLN A 56 11.87 0.51 0.66
CA GLN A 56 10.82 0.28 1.66
C GLN A 56 9.58 -0.47 1.13
N LYS A 57 9.48 -0.75 -0.18
CA LYS A 57 8.26 -1.32 -0.78
C LYS A 57 7.77 -2.62 -0.12
N LYS A 58 8.69 -3.41 0.45
CA LYS A 58 8.37 -4.67 1.15
C LYS A 58 7.60 -4.44 2.44
N ASN A 59 7.68 -3.25 3.04
CA ASN A 59 6.95 -2.90 4.26
C ASN A 59 5.44 -2.92 4.04
N PHE A 60 4.98 -2.72 2.80
CA PHE A 60 3.56 -2.66 2.46
C PHE A 60 2.94 -4.03 2.10
N LEU A 61 3.72 -5.11 2.16
CA LEU A 61 3.20 -6.46 1.97
C LEU A 61 2.22 -6.84 3.09
N GLY A 62 1.14 -7.53 2.73
CA GLY A 62 0.09 -7.95 3.64
C GLY A 62 -0.89 -6.86 4.05
N LEU A 63 -0.70 -5.61 3.61
CA LEU A 63 -1.69 -4.55 3.80
C LEU A 63 -2.94 -4.84 2.97
N SER A 64 -4.10 -4.53 3.54
CA SER A 64 -5.37 -4.53 2.82
C SER A 64 -5.41 -3.42 1.76
N GLU A 65 -6.29 -3.55 0.79
CA GLU A 65 -6.55 -2.51 -0.22
C GLU A 65 -6.81 -1.12 0.38
N MET A 66 -7.60 -1.03 1.46
CA MET A 66 -7.88 0.23 2.13
C MET A 66 -6.64 0.83 2.80
N GLN A 67 -5.80 -0.01 3.38
CA GLN A 67 -4.53 0.43 3.97
C GLN A 67 -3.56 0.91 2.88
N ILE A 68 -3.47 0.21 1.75
CA ILE A 68 -2.70 0.67 0.58
C ILE A 68 -3.20 2.05 0.13
N VAL A 69 -4.52 2.24 0.00
CA VAL A 69 -5.10 3.54 -0.34
C VAL A 69 -4.81 4.60 0.73
N SER A 70 -4.78 4.24 2.02
CA SER A 70 -4.41 5.21 3.07
C SER A 70 -2.95 5.68 2.98
N VAL A 71 -2.05 4.81 2.52
CA VAL A 71 -0.62 5.11 2.36
C VAL A 71 -0.36 5.89 1.06
N PHE A 72 -0.78 5.32 -0.07
CA PHE A 72 -0.41 5.81 -1.41
C PHE A 72 -1.46 6.73 -2.05
N GLY A 73 -2.68 6.80 -1.50
CA GLY A 73 -3.84 7.42 -2.14
C GLY A 73 -4.55 6.47 -3.12
N ALA A 74 -5.54 6.99 -3.84
CA ALA A 74 -6.21 6.24 -4.89
C ALA A 74 -5.18 5.79 -5.96
N PRO A 75 -5.30 4.58 -6.53
CA PRO A 75 -4.44 4.14 -7.62
C PRO A 75 -4.75 4.90 -8.91
N ASP A 76 -3.78 5.02 -9.80
CA ASP A 76 -3.98 5.61 -11.13
C ASP A 76 -4.79 4.68 -12.03
N ARG A 77 -4.53 3.37 -11.93
CA ARG A 77 -5.34 2.33 -12.56
C ARG A 77 -5.64 1.19 -11.58
N ASN A 78 -6.83 0.63 -11.70
CA ASN A 78 -7.26 -0.55 -10.96
C ASN A 78 -7.74 -1.61 -11.95
N GLU A 79 -7.09 -2.78 -11.95
CA GLU A 79 -7.41 -3.87 -12.87
C GLU A 79 -7.85 -5.12 -12.12
N LEU A 80 -8.92 -5.74 -12.59
CA LEU A 80 -9.34 -7.08 -12.20
C LEU A 80 -8.91 -8.06 -13.29
N TYR A 81 -7.96 -8.94 -12.95
CA TYR A 81 -7.38 -9.91 -13.85
C TYR A 81 -7.92 -11.33 -13.59
N LYS A 82 -7.44 -12.29 -14.38
CA LYS A 82 -7.85 -13.69 -14.31
C LYS A 82 -7.69 -14.26 -12.88
N ARG A 83 -8.64 -15.11 -12.49
CA ARG A 83 -8.68 -15.79 -11.18
C ARG A 83 -8.82 -14.82 -9.99
N ASN A 84 -9.61 -13.76 -10.15
CA ASN A 84 -9.91 -12.77 -9.11
C ASN A 84 -8.63 -12.09 -8.56
N GLN A 85 -7.63 -11.93 -9.42
CA GLN A 85 -6.46 -11.14 -9.08
C GLN A 85 -6.79 -9.67 -9.27
N LYS A 86 -6.38 -8.83 -8.33
CA LYS A 86 -6.59 -7.40 -8.40
C LYS A 86 -5.24 -6.70 -8.38
N PHE A 87 -5.12 -5.64 -9.16
CA PHE A 87 -3.90 -4.87 -9.30
C PHE A 87 -4.19 -3.39 -9.13
N TYR A 88 -3.38 -2.73 -8.31
CA TYR A 88 -3.28 -1.28 -8.27
C TYR A 88 -2.00 -0.84 -8.95
N TYR A 89 -2.13 0.14 -9.85
CA TYR A 89 -1.03 0.76 -10.55
C TYR A 89 -0.93 2.22 -10.08
N TYR A 90 0.28 2.64 -9.72
CA TYR A 90 0.62 4.03 -9.49
C TYR A 90 1.74 4.38 -10.45
N ASP A 91 1.48 5.31 -11.38
CA ASP A 91 2.50 5.75 -12.31
C ASP A 91 3.63 6.44 -11.53
N LEU A 92 4.88 6.11 -11.87
CA LEU A 92 6.09 6.69 -11.27
C LEU A 92 6.79 7.66 -12.23
N GLN A 93 6.38 7.65 -13.50
CA GLN A 93 6.76 8.61 -14.52
C GLN A 93 5.49 9.19 -15.16
N PRO A 94 5.54 10.41 -15.72
CA PRO A 94 4.38 11.05 -16.32
C PRO A 94 3.67 10.12 -17.32
N SER A 95 2.41 9.78 -17.06
CA SER A 95 1.59 8.97 -17.97
C SER A 95 1.07 9.83 -19.14
N THR A 96 0.46 9.18 -20.14
CA THR A 96 -0.23 9.87 -21.25
C THR A 96 -1.43 10.70 -20.82
N ASP A 97 -1.90 10.54 -19.58
CA ASP A 97 -3.00 11.32 -19.01
C ASP A 97 -2.53 12.72 -18.56
N CYS A 98 -1.22 12.99 -18.57
CA CYS A 98 -0.66 14.29 -18.25
C CYS A 98 -0.71 15.25 -19.47
N PRO A 99 -1.05 16.54 -19.27
CA PRO A 99 -1.21 17.51 -20.37
C PRO A 99 0.02 17.73 -21.27
N HIS A 100 1.22 17.42 -20.78
CA HIS A 100 2.49 17.65 -21.49
C HIS A 100 3.33 16.37 -21.62
N ALA A 101 2.70 15.19 -21.61
CA ALA A 101 3.42 13.93 -21.73
C ALA A 101 4.06 13.79 -23.12
N THR A 102 5.37 14.03 -23.20
CA THR A 102 6.17 13.83 -24.43
C THR A 102 6.59 12.38 -24.65
N THR A 103 6.46 11.52 -23.63
CA THR A 103 6.77 10.09 -23.72
C THR A 103 5.83 9.34 -22.76
N PRO A 104 5.21 8.23 -23.18
CA PRO A 104 4.40 7.43 -22.27
C PRO A 104 5.27 6.94 -21.10
N GLY A 105 4.86 7.26 -19.87
CA GLY A 105 5.49 6.75 -18.65
C GLY A 105 5.43 5.23 -18.64
N ALA A 106 6.60 4.60 -18.72
CA ALA A 106 6.72 3.14 -18.73
C ALA A 106 6.80 2.56 -17.32
N LEU A 107 7.23 3.38 -16.33
CA LEU A 107 7.50 2.94 -14.97
C LEU A 107 6.31 3.16 -14.03
N ALA A 108 5.86 2.10 -13.38
CA ALA A 108 4.78 2.13 -12.39
C ALA A 108 5.12 1.27 -11.15
N LEU A 109 4.59 1.67 -10.00
CA LEU A 109 4.47 0.82 -8.83
C LEU A 109 3.23 -0.06 -9.02
N VAL A 110 3.43 -1.36 -9.03
CA VAL A 110 2.38 -2.36 -9.23
C VAL A 110 2.19 -3.15 -7.94
N ILE A 111 0.96 -3.11 -7.41
CA ILE A 111 0.58 -3.82 -6.19
C ILE A 111 -0.46 -4.86 -6.56
N ARG A 112 -0.09 -6.13 -6.44
CA ARG A 112 -0.99 -7.26 -6.68
C ARG A 112 -1.56 -7.76 -5.37
N PHE A 113 -2.88 -7.90 -5.34
CA PHE A 113 -3.62 -8.43 -4.20
C PHE A 113 -3.95 -9.92 -4.39
N ASN A 114 -4.00 -10.65 -3.27
CA ASN A 114 -4.55 -12.01 -3.24
C ASN A 114 -6.09 -11.98 -3.17
N ALA A 115 -6.71 -13.15 -3.17
CA ALA A 115 -8.17 -13.28 -3.11
C ALA A 115 -8.81 -12.76 -1.80
N MET A 116 -8.01 -12.46 -0.76
CA MET A 116 -8.46 -11.85 0.49
C MET A 116 -8.32 -10.31 0.49
N GLY A 117 -7.87 -9.71 -0.62
CA GLY A 117 -7.64 -8.27 -0.71
C GLY A 117 -6.37 -7.80 0.02
N LEU A 118 -5.39 -8.69 0.22
CA LEU A 118 -4.11 -8.35 0.86
C LEU A 118 -2.99 -8.27 -0.18
N ALA A 119 -2.13 -7.25 -0.07
CA ALA A 119 -0.98 -7.05 -0.94
C ALA A 119 -0.03 -8.25 -0.87
N LYS A 120 0.06 -9.01 -1.97
CA LYS A 120 0.86 -10.23 -2.08
C LYS A 120 2.20 -9.97 -2.73
N GLU A 121 2.23 -9.12 -3.74
CA GLU A 121 3.42 -8.76 -4.52
C GLU A 121 3.43 -7.26 -4.79
N ILE A 122 4.61 -6.66 -4.73
CA ILE A 122 4.84 -5.23 -4.99
C ILE A 122 6.08 -5.10 -5.87
N SER A 123 5.89 -4.67 -7.12
CA SER A 123 6.95 -4.47 -8.11
C SER A 123 7.00 -3.02 -8.58
N ILE A 124 8.15 -2.64 -9.14
CA ILE A 124 8.32 -1.41 -9.90
C ILE A 124 8.73 -1.88 -11.29
N GLU A 125 7.87 -1.66 -12.28
CA GLU A 125 7.99 -2.19 -13.65
C GLU A 125 7.52 -1.19 -14.70
#